data_AF-A0A929DKE8-F1
#
_entry.id   AF-A0A929DKE8-F1
#
_cell.length_a   1.000
_cell.length_b   1.000
_cell.length_c   1.000
_cell.angle_alpha   90.00
_cell.angle_beta   90.00
_cell.angle_gamma   90.00
#
_symmetry.space_group_name_H-M   'P 1'
#
loop_
_entity.id
_entity.type
_entity.pdbx_description
1 polymer ?
#
loop_
_entity_poly.entity_id
_entity_poly.type
_entity_poly.pdbx_seq_one_letter_code
_entity_poly.pdbx_strand_id
1 'polypeptide(L)'
;DEEVFETMDDLLKVGCKVMTIGQYLQPTLNHYPVIDYIHPDRFEQYRLTGLEKGFKFVESSPLVRSSYHAERHVDSRIKVHNIK
;
A
#
# COMPACT_ATOMS: atom_id res chain seq x y z
N ASP A 1 -12.78 -0.26 9.08
CA ASP A 1 -11.56 -1.10 9.20
C ASP A 1 -11.77 -2.54 8.79
N GLU A 2 -12.86 -3.19 9.16
CA GLU A 2 -13.15 -4.58 8.75
C GLU A 2 -13.00 -4.78 7.24
N GLU A 3 -13.58 -3.90 6.42
CA GLU A 3 -13.47 -3.93 4.96
C GLU A 3 -12.02 -3.81 4.45
N VAL A 4 -11.17 -3.04 5.16
CA VAL A 4 -9.74 -2.91 4.81
C VAL A 4 -9.01 -4.22 5.05
N PHE A 5 -9.31 -4.89 6.17
CA PHE A 5 -8.70 -6.18 6.50
C PHE A 5 -9.20 -7.33 5.63
N GLU A 6 -10.48 -7.33 5.26
CA GLU A 6 -11.03 -8.27 4.28
C GLU A 6 -10.38 -8.07 2.91
N THR A 7 -10.22 -6.81 2.47
CA THR A 7 -9.53 -6.49 1.22
C THR A 7 -8.08 -7.00 1.23
N MET A 8 -7.37 -6.92 2.36
CA MET A 8 -6.03 -7.49 2.50
C MET A 8 -6.04 -9.00 2.23
N ASP A 9 -7.01 -9.73 2.79
CA ASP A 9 -7.13 -11.17 2.59
C ASP A 9 -7.45 -11.51 1.13
N ASP A 10 -8.31 -10.74 0.47
CA ASP A 10 -8.65 -10.94 -0.94
C ASP A 10 -7.49 -10.68 -1.88
N LEU A 11 -6.71 -9.62 -1.62
CA LEU A 11 -5.46 -9.35 -2.35
C LEU A 11 -4.46 -10.50 -2.21
N LEU A 12 -4.34 -11.08 -1.01
CA LEU A 12 -3.44 -12.22 -0.77
C LEU A 12 -3.93 -13.48 -1.50
N LYS A 13 -5.25 -13.75 -1.52
CA LYS A 13 -5.84 -14.89 -2.25
C LYS A 13 -5.49 -14.89 -3.74
N VAL A 14 -5.36 -13.71 -4.36
CA VAL A 14 -4.96 -13.57 -5.77
C VAL A 14 -3.44 -13.47 -5.98
N GLY A 15 -2.65 -13.71 -4.93
CA GLY A 15 -1.19 -13.74 -5.01
C GLY A 15 -0.53 -12.35 -5.04
N CYS A 16 -1.22 -11.30 -4.60
CA CYS A 16 -0.62 -9.98 -4.42
C CYS A 16 0.50 -10.06 -3.37
N LYS A 17 1.63 -9.40 -3.65
CA LYS A 17 2.84 -9.47 -2.81
C LYS A 17 3.19 -8.14 -2.17
N VAL A 18 2.71 -7.03 -2.73
CA VAL A 18 3.08 -5.67 -2.37
C VAL A 18 1.80 -4.87 -2.24
N MET A 19 1.61 -4.20 -1.12
CA MET A 19 0.46 -3.33 -0.89
C MET A 19 0.94 -1.93 -0.50
N THR A 20 0.28 -0.92 -1.05
CA THR A 20 0.46 0.47 -0.63
C THR A 20 -0.88 1.02 -0.17
N ILE A 21 -0.92 1.66 0.99
CA ILE A 21 -2.15 2.31 1.51
C ILE A 21 -1.82 3.73 1.98
N GLY A 22 -2.65 4.69 1.58
CA GLY A 22 -2.45 6.10 1.87
C GLY A 22 -3.77 6.86 1.98
N GLN A 23 -3.71 8.09 2.45
CA GLN A 23 -4.89 8.94 2.64
C GLN A 23 -5.44 9.36 1.28
N TYR A 24 -6.75 9.19 1.12
CA TYR A 24 -7.47 9.84 0.04
C TYR A 24 -7.48 11.35 0.25
N LEU A 25 -6.86 12.07 -0.67
CA LEU A 25 -6.89 13.53 -0.72
C LEU A 25 -7.73 13.92 -1.92
N GLN A 26 -8.90 14.51 -1.65
CA GLN A 26 -9.82 14.98 -2.67
C GLN A 26 -9.10 16.00 -3.58
N PRO A 27 -8.96 15.76 -4.90
CA PRO A 27 -8.24 16.67 -5.78
C PRO A 27 -8.95 18.01 -5.97
N THR A 28 -10.27 17.97 -6.11
CA THR A 28 -11.15 19.15 -6.26
C THR A 28 -12.51 18.87 -5.61
N LEU A 29 -13.29 19.92 -5.34
CA LEU A 29 -14.62 19.81 -4.69
C LEU A 29 -15.64 18.95 -5.46
N ASN A 30 -15.42 18.69 -6.75
CA ASN A 30 -16.29 17.86 -7.58
C ASN A 30 -15.97 16.36 -7.47
N HIS A 31 -14.88 15.97 -6.81
CA HIS A 31 -14.56 14.58 -6.54
C HIS A 31 -15.26 14.10 -5.27
N TYR A 32 -15.24 12.78 -5.03
CA TYR A 32 -15.81 12.19 -3.83
C TYR A 32 -15.31 12.92 -2.58
N PRO A 33 -16.18 13.30 -1.63
CA PRO A 33 -15.75 14.03 -0.45
C PRO A 33 -14.88 13.15 0.44
N VAL A 34 -13.90 13.76 1.11
CA VAL A 34 -13.16 13.09 2.19
C VAL A 34 -14.12 12.89 3.35
N ILE A 35 -14.38 11.63 3.72
CA ILE A 35 -15.22 11.30 4.88
C ILE A 35 -14.41 11.50 6.17
N ASP A 36 -13.19 10.96 6.21
CA ASP A 36 -12.30 11.03 7.37
C ASP A 36 -10.83 11.23 6.98
N TYR A 37 -10.09 11.92 7.86
CA TYR A 37 -8.63 11.99 7.85
C TYR A 37 -8.07 11.03 8.90
N ILE A 38 -7.41 9.98 8.41
CA ILE A 38 -6.96 8.88 9.26
C ILE A 38 -5.69 9.27 10.03
N HIS A 39 -5.65 8.98 11.34
CA HIS A 39 -4.49 9.25 12.18
C HIS A 39 -3.28 8.38 11.76
N PRO A 40 -2.03 8.88 11.81
CA PRO A 40 -0.84 8.10 11.48
C PRO A 40 -0.73 6.73 12.18
N ASP A 41 -1.14 6.62 13.44
CA ASP A 41 -1.10 5.35 14.19
C ASP A 41 -1.94 4.24 13.54
N ARG A 42 -3.02 4.61 12.86
CA ARG A 42 -3.88 3.67 12.14
C ARG A 42 -3.19 3.13 10.90
N PHE A 43 -2.42 3.97 10.20
CA PHE A 43 -1.57 3.50 9.09
C PHE A 43 -0.52 2.52 9.58
N GLU A 44 0.06 2.73 10.76
CA GLU A 44 1.00 1.76 11.34
C GLU A 44 0.31 0.43 11.67
N GLN A 45 -0.93 0.45 12.17
CA GLN A 45 -1.73 -0.77 12.34
C GLN A 45 -1.92 -1.50 11.01
N TYR A 46 -2.31 -0.80 9.93
CA TYR A 46 -2.45 -1.42 8.60
C TYR A 46 -1.15 -2.02 8.09
N ARG A 47 -0.01 -1.38 8.35
CA ARG A 47 1.31 -1.89 7.98
C ARG A 47 1.61 -3.20 8.68
N LEU A 48 1.46 -3.22 10.01
CA LEU A 48 1.75 -4.38 10.84
C LEU A 48 0.82 -5.55 10.50
N THR A 49 -0.48 -5.30 10.40
CA THR A 49 -1.47 -6.32 10.03
C THR A 49 -1.23 -6.88 8.64
N GLY A 50 -0.92 -6.04 7.64
CA GLY A 50 -0.61 -6.51 6.30
C GLY A 50 0.64 -7.40 6.25
N LEU A 51 1.68 -7.04 7.00
CA LEU A 51 2.89 -7.86 7.13
C LEU A 51 2.61 -9.18 7.86
N GLU A 52 1.83 -9.15 8.94
CA GLU A 52 1.42 -10.35 9.68
C GLU A 52 0.59 -11.32 8.82
N LYS A 53 -0.32 -10.78 7.99
CA LYS A 53 -1.15 -11.58 7.07
C LYS A 53 -0.34 -12.23 5.94
N GLY A 54 0.82 -11.67 5.57
CA GLY A 54 1.76 -12.31 4.63
C GLY A 54 2.11 -11.52 3.37
N PHE A 55 1.80 -10.21 3.29
CA PHE A 55 2.38 -9.37 2.23
C PHE A 55 3.91 -9.32 2.39
N LYS A 56 4.64 -9.32 1.27
CA LYS A 56 6.12 -9.19 1.30
C LYS A 56 6.56 -7.77 1.63
N PHE A 57 5.81 -6.79 1.14
CA PHE A 57 6.07 -5.37 1.37
C PHE A 57 4.75 -4.65 1.58
N VAL A 58 4.71 -3.78 2.59
CA VAL A 58 3.57 -2.90 2.87
C VAL A 58 4.10 -1.50 3.14
N GLU A 59 3.75 -0.56 2.27
CA GLU A 59 3.97 0.87 2.50
C GLU A 59 2.65 1.49 2.97
N SER A 60 2.65 2.11 4.15
CA SER A 60 1.43 2.60 4.79
C SER A 60 1.69 3.91 5.53
N SER A 61 1.16 5.01 5.01
CA SER A 61 1.28 6.35 5.59
C SER A 61 0.40 7.34 4.82
N PRO A 62 -0.05 8.47 5.41
CA PRO A 62 -0.98 9.39 4.75
C PRO A 62 -0.59 9.81 3.32
N LEU A 63 0.71 10.02 3.08
CA LEU A 63 1.21 10.52 1.78
C LEU A 63 1.67 9.41 0.82
N VAL A 64 1.56 8.14 1.20
CA VAL A 64 1.95 7.02 0.34
C VAL A 64 1.10 7.02 -0.93
N ARG A 65 1.75 6.71 -2.05
CA ARG A 65 1.17 6.50 -3.37
C ARG A 65 1.71 5.20 -3.95
N SER A 66 1.09 4.69 -5.00
CA SER A 66 1.46 3.40 -5.60
C SER A 66 2.93 3.32 -6.06
N SER A 67 3.50 4.43 -6.50
CA SER A 67 4.91 4.51 -6.93
C SER A 67 5.89 4.85 -5.80
N TYR A 68 5.41 5.16 -4.60
CA TYR A 68 6.27 5.52 -3.47
C TYR A 68 7.14 4.33 -3.09
N HIS A 69 8.46 4.50 -3.16
CA HIS A 69 9.47 3.46 -2.92
C HIS A 69 9.32 2.18 -3.76
N ALA A 70 8.72 2.27 -4.95
CA ALA A 70 8.51 1.11 -5.82
C ALA A 70 9.82 0.39 -6.19
N GLU A 71 10.94 1.11 -6.24
CA GLU A 71 12.28 0.54 -6.44
C GLU A 71 12.69 -0.48 -5.37
N ARG A 72 12.18 -0.33 -4.14
CA ARG A 72 12.46 -1.25 -3.01
C ARG A 72 11.60 -2.52 -3.07
N HIS A 73 10.56 -2.53 -3.89
CA HIS A 73 9.64 -3.66 -4.06
C HIS A 73 10.10 -4.65 -5.14
N VAL A 74 11.07 -4.25 -5.98
CA VAL A 74 11.64 -5.08 -7.04
C VAL A 74 12.81 -5.90 -6.47
N ASP A 75 12.84 -7.20 -6.75
CA ASP A 75 13.96 -8.06 -6.34
C ASP A 75 15.24 -7.58 -7.04
N SER A 76 16.26 -7.23 -6.24
CA SER A 76 17.61 -6.83 -6.67
C SER A 76 18.33 -7.84 -7.60
N ARG A 77 17.76 -9.04 -7.78
CA ARG A 77 18.27 -10.06 -8.72
C ARG A 77 18.00 -9.79 -10.19
N ILE A 78 17.26 -8.75 -10.56
CA ILE A 78 17.22 -8.29 -11.96
C ILE A 78 18.56 -7.62 -12.27
N LYS A 79 19.57 -8.43 -12.62
CA LYS A 79 20.73 -7.95 -13.39
C LYS A 79 20.17 -7.40 -14.69
N VAL A 80 20.01 -6.09 -14.77
CA VAL A 80 19.86 -5.39 -16.05
C VAL A 80 21.02 -5.87 -16.89
N HIS A 81 20.74 -6.71 -17.89
CA HIS A 81 21.78 -7.15 -18.81
C HIS A 81 22.39 -5.88 -19.39
N ASN A 82 23.69 -5.68 -19.14
CA ASN A 82 24.48 -4.64 -19.78
C ASN A 82 24.31 -4.78 -21.30
N ILE A 83 23.47 -3.94 -21.88
CA ILE A 83 23.51 -3.67 -23.32
C ILE A 83 24.73 -2.78 -23.49
N LYS A 84 25.81 -3.38 -24.00
CA LYS A 84 26.95 -2.64 -24.55
C LYS A 84 26.51 -1.86 -25.78
#